data_AF-A0A957MV86-F1
#
_entry.id   AF-A0A957MV86-F1
#
_cell.length_a   1.000
_cell.length_b   1.000
_cell.length_c   1.000
_cell.angle_alpha   90.00
_cell.angle_beta   90.00
_cell.angle_gamma   90.00
#
_symmetry.space_group_name_H-M   'P 1'
#
loop_
_entity.id
_entity.type
_entity.pdbx_description
1 polymer ?
#
loop_
_entity_poly.entity_id
_entity_poly.type
_entity_poly.pdbx_seq_one_letter_code
_entity_poly.pdbx_strand_id
1 'polypeptide(L)'
;MSEYIFPEGFLWGAATAGHQVEGNNLNSESWVLEHLPETIYAEPSGDACDHYHRYPQDIALLAELGFNAYRFSIEWARIEPEEGEFSYAELEHYRCMLAACH
;
A
#
# COMPACT_ATOMS: atom_id res chain seq x y z
N MET A 1 -33.93 16.14 2.21
CA MET A 1 -32.45 16.10 1.98
C MET A 1 -32.21 16.49 0.55
N SER A 2 -31.20 17.31 0.27
CA SER A 2 -30.78 17.59 -1.11
C SER A 2 -30.08 16.37 -1.70
N GLU A 3 -30.38 16.05 -2.95
CA GLU A 3 -29.76 14.95 -3.69
C GLU A 3 -28.48 15.46 -4.37
N TYR A 4 -27.37 14.73 -4.24
CA TYR A 4 -26.09 15.06 -4.88
C TYR A 4 -25.87 14.13 -6.07
N ILE A 5 -25.75 14.71 -7.27
CA ILE A 5 -25.47 13.97 -8.51
C ILE A 5 -24.03 14.24 -8.91
N PHE A 6 -23.25 13.18 -9.08
CA PHE A 6 -21.86 13.25 -9.55
C PHE A 6 -21.79 12.97 -11.05
N PRO A 7 -20.79 13.51 -11.76
CA PRO A 7 -20.57 13.19 -13.16
C PRO A 7 -20.41 11.69 -13.40
N GLU A 8 -20.79 11.22 -14.59
CA GLU A 8 -20.48 9.87 -15.03
C GLU A 8 -18.96 9.63 -15.02
N GLY A 9 -18.53 8.46 -14.55
CA GLY A 9 -17.11 8.13 -14.43
C GLY A 9 -16.39 8.80 -13.26
N PHE A 10 -17.10 9.47 -12.33
CA PHE A 10 -16.48 9.98 -11.11
C PHE A 10 -15.81 8.84 -10.33
N LEU A 11 -14.56 9.05 -9.91
CA LEU A 11 -13.80 8.06 -9.17
C LEU A 11 -14.18 8.07 -7.69
N TRP A 12 -14.66 6.93 -7.22
CA TRP A 12 -14.93 6.62 -5.83
C TRP A 12 -14.00 5.49 -5.42
N GLY A 13 -13.10 5.80 -4.51
CA GLY A 13 -12.06 4.85 -4.11
C GLY A 13 -11.68 4.95 -2.65
N ALA A 14 -10.87 3.98 -2.24
CA ALA A 14 -10.15 3.98 -0.98
C ALA A 14 -8.66 4.25 -1.22
N ALA A 15 -7.94 4.59 -0.15
CA ALA A 15 -6.51 4.84 -0.23
C ALA A 15 -5.75 4.19 0.92
N THR A 16 -4.54 3.72 0.64
CA THR A 16 -3.58 3.16 1.60
C THR A 16 -2.18 3.75 1.36
N ALA A 17 -1.25 3.49 2.28
CA ALA A 17 0.17 3.69 2.10
C ALA A 17 0.91 2.40 2.53
N GLY A 18 1.89 1.98 1.75
CA GLY A 18 2.54 0.68 1.84
C GLY A 18 3.08 0.38 3.24
N HIS A 19 3.84 1.30 3.83
CA HIS A 19 4.33 1.14 5.21
C HIS A 19 3.22 0.89 6.25
N GLN A 20 2.00 1.42 6.04
CA GLN A 20 0.89 1.25 6.97
C GLN A 20 0.16 -0.09 6.84
N VAL A 21 0.24 -0.77 5.69
CA VAL A 21 -0.63 -1.93 5.38
C VAL A 21 0.12 -3.17 4.88
N GLU A 22 1.26 -3.02 4.22
CA GLU A 22 1.96 -4.13 3.55
C GLU A 22 2.62 -5.08 4.54
N GLY A 23 3.22 -4.53 5.60
CA GLY A 23 4.02 -5.28 6.56
C GLY A 23 5.45 -5.53 6.07
N ASN A 24 6.35 -5.82 7.00
CA ASN A 24 7.74 -6.15 6.73
C ASN A 24 8.44 -5.14 5.78
N ASN A 25 8.19 -3.84 5.97
CA ASN A 25 8.86 -2.79 5.23
C ASN A 25 10.21 -2.43 5.89
N LEU A 26 11.06 -3.46 6.05
CA LEU A 26 12.22 -3.44 6.95
C LEU A 26 13.32 -2.47 6.54
N ASN A 27 13.37 -2.12 5.25
CA ASN A 27 14.38 -1.21 4.70
C ASN A 27 13.93 0.27 4.69
N SER A 28 12.73 0.55 5.20
CA SER A 28 12.22 1.92 5.24
C SER A 28 12.78 2.73 6.39
N GLU A 29 12.90 4.05 6.19
CA GLU A 29 13.26 4.99 7.26
C GLU A 29 12.28 4.86 8.45
N SER A 30 10.98 4.74 8.17
CA SER A 30 9.97 4.56 9.22
C SER A 30 10.23 3.31 10.08
N TRP A 31 10.60 2.19 9.48
CA TRP A 31 10.97 0.98 10.23
C TRP A 31 12.18 1.21 11.14
N VAL A 32 13.19 1.92 10.66
CA VAL A 32 14.36 2.29 11.48
C VAL A 32 13.93 3.18 12.64
N LEU A 33 13.13 4.22 12.38
CA LEU A 33 12.63 5.15 13.39
C LEU A 33 11.79 4.44 14.46
N GLU A 34 10.98 3.45 14.09
CA GLU A 34 10.16 2.64 15.00
C GLU A 34 10.98 1.85 16.02
N HIS A 35 12.24 1.51 15.70
CA HIS A 35 13.10 0.68 16.54
C HIS A 35 14.15 1.49 17.32
N LEU A 36 14.13 2.82 17.23
CA LEU A 36 15.04 3.67 18.01
C LEU A 36 14.65 3.70 19.50
N PRO A 37 15.61 3.73 20.44
CA PRO A 37 15.34 3.74 21.88
C PRO A 37 14.45 4.90 22.37
N GLU A 38 14.48 6.04 21.70
CA GLU A 38 13.70 7.25 22.01
C GLU A 38 12.70 7.56 20.87
N THR A 39 12.14 6.52 20.26
CA THR A 39 11.15 6.68 19.21
C THR A 39 9.86 7.33 19.71
N ILE A 40 9.22 8.12 18.85
CA ILE A 40 7.88 8.66 19.09
C ILE A 40 6.77 7.65 18.77
N TYR A 41 7.12 6.54 18.11
CA TYR A 41 6.17 5.50 17.74
C TYR A 41 5.77 4.68 18.97
N ALA A 42 4.48 4.42 19.11
CA ALA A 42 3.96 3.67 20.26
C ALA A 42 4.30 2.17 20.18
N GLU A 43 4.31 1.63 18.96
CA GLU A 43 4.68 0.25 18.65
C GLU A 43 5.21 0.17 17.22
N PRO A 44 6.03 -0.85 16.89
CA PRO A 44 6.50 -1.09 15.51
C PRO A 44 5.37 -1.55 14.58
N SER A 45 5.50 -1.25 13.30
CA SER A 45 4.54 -1.63 12.25
C SER A 45 4.40 -3.15 12.05
N GLY A 46 5.50 -3.90 12.21
CA GLY A 46 5.53 -5.36 12.07
C GLY A 46 4.95 -5.86 10.74
N ASP A 47 4.02 -6.82 10.83
CA ASP A 47 3.30 -7.36 9.68
C ASP A 47 2.17 -6.45 9.17
N ALA A 48 1.86 -5.35 9.87
CA ALA A 48 0.75 -4.45 9.55
C ALA A 48 -0.56 -5.21 9.26
N CYS A 49 -1.15 -5.04 8.08
CA CYS A 49 -2.32 -5.80 7.62
C CYS A 49 -1.96 -6.97 6.68
N ASP A 50 -0.67 -7.24 6.47
CA ASP A 50 -0.16 -8.25 5.55
C ASP A 50 -0.66 -8.06 4.10
N HIS A 51 -0.88 -6.80 3.69
CA HIS A 51 -1.36 -6.45 2.34
C HIS A 51 -0.36 -6.90 1.27
N TYR A 52 0.93 -7.00 1.59
CA TYR A 52 1.96 -7.50 0.68
C TYR A 52 1.63 -8.90 0.16
N HIS A 53 1.06 -9.79 0.99
CA HIS A 53 0.65 -11.12 0.55
C HIS A 53 -0.84 -11.21 0.20
N ARG A 54 -1.67 -10.30 0.72
CA ARG A 54 -3.15 -10.35 0.66
C ARG A 54 -3.78 -9.36 -0.32
N TYR A 55 -2.98 -8.61 -1.06
CA TYR A 55 -3.49 -7.62 -2.00
C TYR A 55 -4.55 -8.16 -2.99
N PRO A 56 -4.51 -9.43 -3.48
CA PRO A 56 -5.57 -9.92 -4.38
C PRO A 56 -6.94 -9.95 -3.69
N GLN A 57 -6.99 -10.35 -2.41
CA GLN A 57 -8.22 -10.40 -1.63
C GLN A 57 -8.70 -9.00 -1.26
N ASP A 58 -7.78 -8.12 -0.88
CA ASP A 58 -8.11 -6.76 -0.47
C ASP A 58 -8.65 -5.93 -1.65
N ILE A 59 -8.06 -6.08 -2.84
CA ILE A 59 -8.53 -5.41 -4.06
C ILE A 59 -9.89 -5.96 -4.50
N ALA A 60 -10.09 -7.29 -4.43
CA ALA A 60 -11.40 -7.89 -4.70
C ALA A 60 -12.47 -7.33 -3.76
N LEU A 61 -12.15 -7.17 -2.46
CA LEU A 61 -13.07 -6.58 -1.49
C LEU A 61 -13.42 -5.12 -1.83
N LEU A 62 -12.48 -4.31 -2.31
CA LEU A 62 -12.77 -2.94 -2.76
C LEU A 62 -13.77 -2.93 -3.93
N ALA A 63 -13.59 -3.83 -4.90
CA ALA A 63 -14.51 -3.98 -6.02
C ALA A 63 -15.90 -4.45 -5.56
N GLU A 64 -15.98 -5.41 -4.63
CA GLU A 64 -17.24 -5.89 -4.04
C GLU A 64 -18.00 -4.79 -3.30
N LEU A 65 -17.30 -3.85 -2.67
CA LEU A 65 -17.88 -2.68 -2.00
C LEU A 65 -18.33 -1.58 -2.98
N GLY A 66 -18.09 -1.76 -4.28
CA GLY A 66 -18.52 -0.83 -5.34
C GLY A 66 -17.55 0.32 -5.60
N PHE A 67 -16.31 0.26 -5.09
CA PHE A 67 -15.27 1.22 -5.45
C PHE A 67 -14.80 0.97 -6.90
N ASN A 68 -14.50 2.06 -7.61
CA ASN A 68 -13.96 2.02 -8.97
C ASN A 68 -12.54 2.60 -9.05
N ALA A 69 -11.93 2.90 -7.91
CA ALA A 69 -10.56 3.38 -7.81
C ALA A 69 -9.89 2.86 -6.53
N TYR A 70 -8.60 2.58 -6.61
CA TYR A 70 -7.75 2.29 -5.46
C TYR A 70 -6.45 3.09 -5.59
N ARG A 71 -6.10 3.83 -4.55
CA ARG A 71 -4.84 4.58 -4.46
C ARG A 71 -3.92 3.91 -3.43
N PHE A 72 -2.74 3.50 -3.85
CA PHE A 72 -1.70 2.96 -2.97
C PHE A 72 -0.32 3.53 -3.33
N SER A 73 0.66 3.41 -2.43
CA SER A 73 2.06 3.77 -2.73
C SER A 73 2.85 2.57 -3.25
N ILE A 74 3.92 2.86 -3.97
CA ILE A 74 4.99 1.91 -4.28
C ILE A 74 6.15 2.25 -3.34
N GLU A 75 6.58 1.28 -2.54
CA GLU A 75 7.60 1.52 -1.51
C GLU A 75 8.99 1.57 -2.12
N TRP A 76 9.61 2.76 -2.12
CA TRP A 76 10.96 2.94 -2.64
C TRP A 76 11.98 2.06 -1.91
N ALA A 77 11.81 1.90 -0.60
CA ALA A 77 12.63 1.02 0.24
C ALA A 77 12.65 -0.45 -0.24
N ARG A 78 11.64 -0.89 -1.00
CA ARG A 78 11.60 -2.19 -1.67
C ARG A 78 12.19 -2.14 -3.08
N ILE A 79 11.84 -1.11 -3.85
CA ILE A 79 12.26 -0.96 -5.25
C ILE A 79 13.77 -0.80 -5.38
N GLU A 80 14.38 0.00 -4.53
CA GLU A 80 15.82 0.29 -4.52
C GLU A 80 16.32 0.15 -3.08
N PRO A 81 16.59 -1.08 -2.61
CA PRO A 81 17.00 -1.30 -1.23
C PRO A 81 18.36 -0.68 -0.89
N GLU A 82 19.25 -0.57 -1.87
CA GLU A 82 20.55 0.10 -1.78
C GLU A 82 20.70 1.03 -2.98
N GLU A 83 21.43 2.13 -2.82
CA GLU A 83 21.60 3.13 -3.89
C GLU A 83 22.16 2.51 -5.18
N GLY A 84 21.38 2.60 -6.26
CA GLY A 84 21.71 2.03 -7.56
C GLY A 84 21.39 0.54 -7.73
N GLU A 85 20.93 -0.16 -6.69
CA GLU A 85 20.55 -1.57 -6.75
C GLU A 85 19.03 -1.74 -6.80
N PHE A 86 18.48 -1.94 -8.00
CA PHE A 86 17.03 -2.08 -8.19
C PHE A 86 16.55 -3.53 -8.10
N SER A 87 15.50 -3.76 -7.32
CA SER A 87 14.83 -5.06 -7.20
C SER A 87 13.76 -5.26 -8.28
N TYR A 88 14.08 -6.06 -9.29
CA TYR A 88 13.10 -6.46 -10.30
C TYR A 88 11.97 -7.35 -9.75
N ALA A 89 12.22 -8.08 -8.67
CA ALA A 89 11.18 -8.87 -8.02
C ALA A 89 10.11 -7.97 -7.38
N GLU A 90 10.51 -6.87 -6.75
CA GLU A 90 9.58 -5.90 -6.15
C GLU A 90 8.83 -5.10 -7.22
N LEU A 91 9.51 -4.74 -8.33
CA LEU A 91 8.82 -4.18 -9.50
C LEU A 91 7.75 -5.12 -10.04
N GLU A 92 8.06 -6.42 -10.12
CA GLU A 92 7.11 -7.44 -10.57
C GLU A 92 5.96 -7.63 -9.58
N HIS A 93 6.22 -7.53 -8.27
CA HIS A 93 5.20 -7.55 -7.23
C HIS A 93 4.17 -6.41 -7.45
N TYR A 94 4.62 -5.16 -7.54
CA TYR A 94 3.73 -4.03 -7.78
C TYR A 94 3.04 -4.08 -9.16
N ARG A 95 3.70 -4.67 -10.17
CA ARG A 95 3.06 -4.95 -11.47
C ARG A 95 1.90 -5.95 -11.32
N CYS A 96 2.06 -6.99 -10.50
CA CYS A 96 1.00 -7.94 -10.19
C CYS A 96 -0.13 -7.30 -9.36
N MET A 97 0.19 -6.39 -8.44
CA MET A 97 -0.82 -5.60 -7.72
C MET A 97 -1.65 -4.73 -8.67
N LEU A 98 -1.00 -3.99 -9.59
CA LEU A 98 -1.69 -3.21 -10.61
C LEU A 98 -2.58 -4.08 -11.51
N ALA A 99 -2.10 -5.28 -11.88
CA ALA A 99 -2.86 -6.23 -12.66
C ALA A 99 -4.12 -6.75 -11.93
N ALA A 100 -4.11 -6.78 -10.60
CA ALA A 100 -5.28 -7.18 -9.80
C ALA A 100 -6.36 -6.08 -9.71
N CYS A 101 -6.01 -4.82 -10.00
CA CYS A 101 -6.98 -3.70 -10.06
C CYS A 101 -7.81 -3.67 -11.37
N HIS A 102 -7.52 -4.54 -12.34
CA HIS A 102 -8.13 -4.56 -13.67
C HIS A 102 -9.29 -5.55 -13.81
#